data_AF-A0A1J5IY10-F1
#
_entry.id   AF-A0A1J5IY10-F1
#
_cell.length_a   1.000
_cell.length_b   1.000
_cell.length_c   1.000
_cell.angle_alpha   90.00
_cell.angle_beta   90.00
_cell.angle_gamma   90.00
#
_symmetry.space_group_name_H-M   'P 1'
#
loop_
_entity.id
_entity.type
_entity.pdbx_description
1 polymer ?
#
loop_
_entity_poly.entity_id
_entity_poly.type
_entity_poly.pdbx_seq_one_letter_code
_entity_poly.pdbx_strand_id
1 'polypeptide(L)'
;MGIFTNHKLALIAGFVLAAVIVGIGMASGNGPAINELVGGLARWGHFLAGITWIGLLYYLNFCQVPSMGGLSADTKADLFKTDSVVRRVMWWFRWGAMFTLIFGIILYMGMMHGGMTPGWDIRIGGLFAIIMWFNVWFIIWPAQKKILGIVEGATADEKLALGKRALIASRTNTILSIPMLLLMASSAHFRFFG
;
A
#
# COMPACT_ATOMS: atom_id res chain seq x y z
N MET A 1 19.48 -1.23 24.97
CA MET A 1 18.01 -1.13 24.84
C MET A 1 17.52 -0.06 23.87
N GLY A 2 18.27 1.01 23.56
CA GLY A 2 17.75 2.18 22.82
C GLY A 2 17.16 1.96 21.43
N ILE A 3 17.67 1.00 20.64
CA ILE A 3 17.12 0.68 19.30
C ILE A 3 15.70 0.10 19.40
N PHE A 4 15.46 -0.79 20.37
CA PHE A 4 14.19 -1.52 20.51
C PHE A 4 13.09 -0.69 21.18
N THR A 5 13.45 0.38 21.90
CA THR A 5 12.48 1.27 22.56
C THR A 5 12.12 2.50 21.72
N ASN A 6 12.80 2.74 20.59
CA ASN A 6 12.53 3.86 19.69
C ASN A 6 12.14 3.36 18.31
N HIS A 7 10.87 3.53 17.93
CA HIS A 7 10.34 3.05 16.65
C HIS A 7 11.10 3.56 15.42
N LYS A 8 11.61 4.79 15.43
CA LYS A 8 12.39 5.33 14.30
C LYS A 8 13.74 4.63 14.19
N LEU A 9 14.42 4.42 15.31
CA LEU A 9 15.70 3.72 15.34
C LEU A 9 15.54 2.26 14.94
N ALA A 10 14.48 1.59 15.40
CA ALA A 10 14.16 0.23 14.99
C ALA A 10 13.94 0.13 13.46
N LEU A 11 13.17 1.06 12.88
CA LEU A 11 12.96 1.11 11.43
C LEU A 11 14.27 1.35 10.67
N ILE A 12 15.05 2.36 11.08
CA ILE A 12 16.34 2.69 10.45
C ILE A 12 17.30 1.49 10.53
N ALA A 13 17.38 0.83 11.68
CA ALA A 13 18.23 -0.34 11.87
C ALA A 13 17.87 -1.47 10.88
N GLY A 14 16.59 -1.68 10.59
CA GLY A 14 16.15 -2.65 9.58
C GLY A 14 16.65 -2.32 8.17
N PHE A 15 16.56 -1.06 7.74
CA PHE A 15 17.07 -0.62 6.44
C PHE A 15 18.61 -0.66 6.36
N VAL A 16 19.30 -0.30 7.44
CA VAL A 16 20.76 -0.40 7.53
C VAL A 16 21.20 -1.87 7.44
N LEU A 17 20.52 -2.78 8.14
CA LEU A 17 20.80 -4.21 8.07
C LEU A 17 20.62 -4.74 6.64
N ALA A 18 19.54 -4.34 5.96
CA ALA A 18 19.32 -4.71 4.55
C ALA A 18 20.46 -4.22 3.64
N ALA A 19 20.90 -2.96 3.82
CA ALA A 19 22.01 -2.40 3.05
C ALA A 19 23.34 -3.13 3.31
N VAL A 20 23.62 -3.52 4.56
CA VAL A 20 24.80 -4.31 4.91
C VAL A 20 24.76 -5.68 4.24
N ILE A 21 23.62 -6.37 4.24
CA ILE A 21 23.46 -7.68 3.57
C ILE A 21 23.74 -7.56 2.07
N VAL A 22 23.18 -6.53 1.42
CA VAL A 22 23.46 -6.26 -0.01
C VAL A 22 24.95 -5.99 -0.24
N GLY A 23 25.57 -5.16 0.60
CA GLY A 23 27.00 -4.86 0.51
C GLY A 23 27.90 -6.09 0.65
N ILE A 24 27.58 -6.98 1.59
CA ILE A 24 28.28 -8.27 1.76
C ILE A 24 28.12 -9.13 0.50
N GLY A 25 26.90 -9.23 -0.05
CA GLY A 25 26.65 -9.98 -1.29
C GLY A 25 27.48 -9.45 -2.46
N MET A 26 27.50 -8.13 -2.64
CA MET A 26 28.32 -7.47 -3.68
C MET A 26 29.82 -7.72 -3.48
N ALA A 27 30.34 -7.56 -2.26
CA ALA A 27 31.76 -7.79 -1.95
C ALA A 27 32.18 -9.27 -2.13
N SER A 28 31.23 -10.20 -2.00
CA SER A 28 31.44 -11.64 -2.19
C SER A 28 31.31 -12.08 -3.66
N GLY A 29 31.09 -11.16 -4.59
CA GLY A 29 30.88 -11.46 -6.01
C GLY A 29 29.50 -12.04 -6.34
N ASN A 30 28.57 -12.07 -5.37
CA ASN A 30 27.21 -12.61 -5.51
C ASN A 30 26.13 -11.51 -5.63
N GLY A 31 26.52 -10.25 -5.73
CA GLY A 31 25.60 -9.11 -5.85
C GLY A 31 25.07 -8.94 -7.27
N PRO A 32 23.90 -8.27 -7.44
CA PRO A 32 23.39 -7.94 -8.76
C PRO A 32 24.36 -7.01 -9.48
N ALA A 33 24.43 -7.12 -10.81
CA ALA A 33 25.16 -6.16 -11.61
C ALA A 33 24.53 -4.76 -11.48
N ILE A 34 25.30 -3.69 -11.73
CA ILE A 34 24.81 -2.30 -11.55
C ILE A 34 23.57 -2.02 -12.42
N ASN A 35 23.53 -2.59 -13.62
CA ASN A 35 22.39 -2.50 -14.54
C ASN A 35 21.14 -3.27 -14.05
N GLU A 36 21.30 -4.22 -13.12
CA GLU A 36 20.20 -4.97 -12.49
C GLU A 36 19.73 -4.34 -11.18
N LEU A 37 20.55 -3.47 -10.58
CA LEU A 37 20.29 -2.87 -9.27
C LEU A 37 18.98 -2.08 -9.25
N VAL A 38 18.67 -1.33 -10.32
CA VAL A 38 17.43 -0.56 -10.43
C VAL A 38 16.20 -1.49 -10.38
N GLY A 39 16.21 -2.57 -11.16
CA GLY A 39 15.12 -3.55 -11.17
C GLY A 39 14.99 -4.28 -9.83
N GLY A 40 16.12 -4.64 -9.20
CA GLY A 40 16.15 -5.26 -7.88
C GLY A 40 15.58 -4.36 -6.78
N LEU A 41 16.03 -3.10 -6.71
CA LEU A 41 15.54 -2.13 -5.74
C LEU A 41 14.07 -1.77 -5.98
N ALA A 42 13.65 -1.61 -7.24
CA ALA A 42 12.25 -1.39 -7.57
C ALA A 42 11.37 -2.57 -7.12
N ARG A 43 11.84 -3.82 -7.31
CA ARG A 43 11.12 -5.02 -6.85
C ARG A 43 11.00 -5.07 -5.34
N TRP A 44 12.11 -4.83 -4.63
CA TRP A 44 12.10 -4.78 -3.17
C TRP A 44 11.19 -3.66 -2.63
N GLY A 45 11.29 -2.47 -3.21
CA GLY A 45 10.41 -1.34 -2.89
C GLY A 45 8.94 -1.64 -3.18
N HIS A 46 8.64 -2.32 -4.29
CA HIS A 46 7.28 -2.76 -4.63
C HIS A 46 6.71 -3.71 -3.58
N PHE A 47 7.50 -4.67 -3.09
CA PHE A 47 7.07 -5.57 -2.02
C PHE A 47 6.78 -4.83 -0.71
N LEU A 48 7.70 -3.97 -0.26
CA LEU A 48 7.51 -3.21 0.98
C LEU A 48 6.27 -2.30 0.90
N ALA A 49 6.12 -1.58 -0.20
CA ALA A 49 4.97 -0.71 -0.42
C ALA A 49 3.67 -1.51 -0.56
N GLY A 50 3.69 -2.63 -1.29
CA GLY A 50 2.54 -3.48 -1.54
C GLY A 50 2.01 -4.12 -0.25
N ILE A 51 2.91 -4.68 0.57
CA ILE A 51 2.57 -5.22 1.89
C ILE A 51 1.99 -4.12 2.79
N THR A 52 2.61 -2.94 2.80
CA THR A 52 2.10 -1.80 3.59
C THR A 52 0.70 -1.39 3.14
N TRP A 53 0.48 -1.26 1.83
CA TRP A 53 -0.80 -0.86 1.28
C TRP A 53 -1.91 -1.89 1.56
N ILE A 54 -1.70 -3.14 1.15
CA ILE A 54 -2.71 -4.19 1.25
C ILE A 54 -2.90 -4.63 2.70
N GLY A 55 -1.84 -4.67 3.50
CA GLY A 55 -1.94 -4.91 4.94
C GLY A 55 -2.82 -3.86 5.64
N LEU A 56 -2.66 -2.58 5.31
CA LEU A 56 -3.53 -1.52 5.84
C LEU A 56 -4.95 -1.58 5.28
N LEU A 57 -5.14 -1.98 4.02
CA LEU A 57 -6.47 -2.24 3.46
C LEU A 57 -7.24 -3.30 4.27
N TYR A 58 -6.56 -4.40 4.60
CA TYR A 58 -7.15 -5.49 5.40
C TYR A 58 -7.35 -5.09 6.85
N TYR A 59 -6.38 -4.40 7.46
CA TYR A 59 -6.59 -3.82 8.79
C TYR A 59 -7.83 -2.92 8.85
N LEU A 60 -8.02 -2.05 7.85
CA LEU A 60 -9.19 -1.17 7.79
C LEU A 60 -10.50 -1.94 7.67
N ASN A 61 -10.58 -2.94 6.78
CA ASN A 61 -11.83 -3.64 6.50
C ASN A 61 -12.15 -4.79 7.46
N PHE A 62 -11.15 -5.46 8.01
CA PHE A 62 -11.32 -6.62 8.88
C PHE A 62 -11.29 -6.25 10.37
N CYS A 63 -10.54 -5.21 10.75
CA CYS A 63 -10.35 -4.85 12.15
C CYS A 63 -11.01 -3.51 12.49
N GLN A 64 -10.53 -2.42 11.89
CA GLN A 64 -10.88 -1.07 12.34
C GLN A 64 -12.33 -0.71 12.06
N VAL A 65 -12.83 -0.87 10.83
CA VAL A 65 -14.22 -0.48 10.52
C VAL A 65 -15.24 -1.32 11.29
N PRO A 66 -15.13 -2.66 11.37
CA PRO A 66 -16.03 -3.47 12.17
C PRO A 66 -16.05 -3.09 13.66
N SER A 67 -14.90 -2.70 14.24
CA SER A 67 -14.84 -2.32 15.65
C SER A 67 -15.50 -0.97 15.96
N MET A 68 -15.74 -0.11 14.97
CA MET A 68 -16.30 1.23 15.18
C MET A 68 -17.76 1.22 15.66
N GLY A 69 -18.51 0.15 15.41
CA GLY A 69 -19.93 0.06 15.77
C GLY A 69 -20.18 0.16 17.28
N GLY A 70 -19.30 -0.42 18.10
CA GLY A 70 -19.44 -0.48 19.56
C GLY A 70 -18.80 0.67 20.34
N LEU A 71 -18.18 1.65 19.66
CA LEU A 71 -17.45 2.73 20.34
C LEU A 71 -18.34 3.94 20.64
N SER A 72 -18.10 4.56 21.79
CA SER A 72 -18.71 5.84 22.19
C SER A 72 -18.30 6.97 21.23
N ALA A 73 -19.03 8.09 21.28
CA ALA A 73 -18.70 9.27 20.49
C ALA A 73 -17.31 9.85 20.86
N ASP A 74 -17.00 9.91 22.15
CA ASP A 74 -15.71 10.43 22.65
C ASP A 74 -14.54 9.56 22.21
N THR A 75 -14.68 8.23 22.29
CA THR A 75 -13.64 7.31 21.81
C THR A 75 -13.42 7.45 20.31
N LYS A 76 -14.49 7.64 19.53
CA LYS A 76 -14.36 7.93 18.09
C LYS A 76 -13.63 9.25 17.87
N ALA A 77 -14.00 10.32 18.56
CA ALA A 77 -13.33 11.61 18.44
C ALA A 77 -11.82 11.49 18.70
N ASP A 78 -11.43 10.74 19.74
CA ASP A 78 -10.02 10.47 20.04
C ASP A 78 -9.30 9.64 18.97
N LEU A 79 -9.99 8.69 18.31
CA LEU A 79 -9.42 7.91 17.21
C LEU A 79 -9.22 8.73 15.94
N PHE A 80 -9.95 9.84 15.74
CA PHE A 80 -9.89 10.66 14.52
C PHE A 80 -9.19 12.01 14.70
N LYS A 81 -8.74 12.34 15.91
CA LYS A 81 -8.02 13.59 16.22
C LYS A 81 -6.72 13.78 15.43
N THR A 82 -6.17 14.98 15.46
CA THR A 82 -4.85 15.27 14.89
C THR A 82 -3.80 14.36 15.52
N ASP A 83 -2.92 13.78 14.70
CA ASP A 83 -1.94 12.77 15.14
C ASP A 83 -2.54 11.49 15.75
N SER A 84 -3.78 11.13 15.39
CA SER A 84 -4.34 9.83 15.76
C SER A 84 -3.74 8.69 14.95
N VAL A 85 -3.97 7.45 15.44
CA VAL A 85 -3.64 6.24 14.71
C VAL A 85 -4.34 6.19 13.35
N VAL A 86 -5.60 6.63 13.26
CA VAL A 86 -6.36 6.59 12.00
C VAL A 86 -5.73 7.52 10.95
N ARG A 87 -5.30 8.73 11.34
CA ARG A 87 -4.63 9.65 10.40
C ARG A 87 -3.30 9.09 9.91
N ARG A 88 -2.53 8.44 10.79
CA ARG A 88 -1.29 7.74 10.41
C ARG A 88 -1.56 6.58 9.45
N VAL A 89 -2.56 5.75 9.75
CA VAL A 89 -3.01 4.65 8.87
C VAL A 89 -3.41 5.19 7.50
N MET A 90 -4.22 6.25 7.43
CA MET A 90 -4.66 6.82 6.17
C MET A 90 -3.51 7.41 5.35
N TRP A 91 -2.51 8.01 6.01
CA TRP A 91 -1.32 8.50 5.33
C TRP A 91 -0.54 7.35 4.68
N TRP A 92 -0.23 6.30 5.45
CA TRP A 92 0.53 5.14 4.96
C TRP A 92 -0.24 4.33 3.94
N PHE A 93 -1.56 4.19 4.11
CA PHE A 93 -2.43 3.52 3.14
C PHE A 93 -2.37 4.21 1.77
N ARG A 94 -2.46 5.55 1.75
CA ARG A 94 -2.41 6.34 0.53
C ARG A 94 -1.05 6.30 -0.17
N TRP A 95 0.02 6.53 0.60
CA TRP A 95 1.36 6.56 0.03
C TRP A 95 1.90 5.18 -0.29
N GLY A 96 1.55 4.16 0.49
CA GLY A 96 1.79 2.76 0.16
C GLY A 96 1.18 2.38 -1.19
N ALA A 97 -0.06 2.80 -1.46
CA ALA A 97 -0.69 2.61 -2.77
C ALA A 97 0.10 3.29 -3.90
N MET A 98 0.53 4.55 -3.69
CA MET A 98 1.28 5.30 -4.70
C MET A 98 2.64 4.68 -4.98
N PHE A 99 3.40 4.33 -3.94
CA PHE A 99 4.72 3.71 -4.10
C PHE A 99 4.61 2.33 -4.76
N THR A 100 3.61 1.54 -4.39
CA THR A 100 3.32 0.26 -5.08
C THR A 100 3.11 0.50 -6.57
N LEU A 101 2.28 1.49 -6.95
CA LEU A 101 2.05 1.81 -8.37
C LEU A 101 3.34 2.25 -9.08
N ILE A 102 4.10 3.19 -8.49
CA ILE A 102 5.34 3.71 -9.09
C ILE A 102 6.34 2.58 -9.33
N PHE A 103 6.63 1.77 -8.30
CA PHE A 103 7.55 0.64 -8.46
C PHE A 103 7.01 -0.40 -9.43
N GLY A 104 5.69 -0.64 -9.43
CA GLY A 104 5.04 -1.56 -10.38
C GLY A 104 5.20 -1.10 -11.82
N ILE A 105 5.05 0.20 -12.10
CA ILE A 105 5.29 0.80 -13.42
C ILE A 105 6.76 0.64 -13.81
N ILE A 106 7.71 0.93 -12.91
CA ILE A 106 9.14 0.74 -13.18
C ILE A 106 9.45 -0.71 -13.58
N LEU A 107 8.90 -1.68 -12.84
CA LEU A 107 9.06 -3.11 -13.15
C LEU A 107 8.40 -3.50 -14.47
N TYR A 108 7.19 -3.00 -14.72
CA TYR A 108 6.44 -3.27 -15.95
C TYR A 108 7.19 -2.75 -17.18
N MET A 109 7.67 -1.51 -17.13
CA MET A 109 8.49 -0.92 -18.19
C MET A 109 9.83 -1.62 -18.33
N GLY A 110 10.44 -2.07 -17.22
CA GLY A 110 11.67 -2.86 -17.25
C GLY A 110 11.52 -4.16 -18.03
N MET A 111 10.39 -4.88 -17.86
CA MET A 111 10.09 -6.07 -18.66
C MET A 111 9.97 -5.75 -20.15
N MET A 112 9.23 -4.70 -20.50
CA MET A 112 9.01 -4.31 -21.90
C MET A 112 10.31 -3.89 -22.60
N HIS A 113 11.16 -3.08 -21.95
CA HIS A 113 12.45 -2.67 -22.51
C HIS A 113 13.45 -3.84 -22.60
N GLY A 114 13.32 -4.85 -21.74
CA GLY A 114 14.10 -6.08 -21.80
C GLY A 114 13.64 -7.08 -22.88
N GLY A 115 12.72 -6.69 -23.76
CA GLY A 115 12.18 -7.55 -24.82
C GLY A 115 11.16 -8.59 -24.32
N MET A 116 10.75 -8.52 -23.06
CA MET A 116 9.73 -9.42 -22.50
C MET A 116 8.34 -8.84 -22.69
N THR A 117 7.42 -9.67 -23.17
CA THR A 117 6.00 -9.34 -23.18
C THR A 117 5.38 -9.77 -21.85
N PRO A 118 4.84 -8.86 -21.01
CA PRO A 118 4.22 -9.25 -19.74
C PRO A 118 3.06 -10.22 -20.00
N GLY A 119 2.99 -11.32 -19.25
CA GLY A 119 1.90 -12.31 -19.36
C GLY A 119 0.53 -11.73 -18.98
N TRP A 120 -0.55 -12.45 -19.27
CA TRP A 120 -1.90 -11.94 -19.00
C TRP A 120 -2.21 -11.83 -17.51
N ASP A 121 -1.69 -12.74 -16.68
CA ASP A 121 -1.85 -12.71 -15.23
C ASP A 121 -1.44 -11.36 -14.62
N ILE A 122 -0.23 -10.89 -14.94
CA ILE A 122 0.29 -9.61 -14.42
C ILE A 122 -0.45 -8.40 -15.00
N ARG A 123 -0.94 -8.48 -16.25
CA ARG A 123 -1.75 -7.40 -16.85
C ARG A 123 -3.10 -7.25 -16.16
N ILE A 124 -3.80 -8.36 -15.93
CA ILE A 124 -5.11 -8.36 -15.28
C ILE A 124 -4.97 -7.95 -13.82
N GLY A 125 -4.01 -8.53 -13.10
CA GLY A 125 -3.75 -8.14 -11.72
C GLY A 125 -3.30 -6.69 -11.59
N GLY A 126 -2.44 -6.22 -12.50
CA GLY A 126 -1.99 -4.83 -12.57
C GLY A 126 -3.15 -3.85 -12.82
N LEU A 127 -4.09 -4.21 -13.70
CA LEU A 127 -5.31 -3.44 -13.93
C LEU A 127 -6.16 -3.33 -12.65
N PHE A 128 -6.37 -4.42 -11.92
CA PHE A 128 -7.08 -4.37 -10.63
C PHE A 128 -6.36 -3.46 -9.64
N ALA A 129 -5.03 -3.53 -9.54
CA ALA A 129 -4.25 -2.65 -8.69
C ALA A 129 -4.39 -1.16 -9.11
N ILE A 130 -4.42 -0.84 -10.40
CA ILE A 130 -4.62 0.53 -10.89
C ILE A 130 -6.02 1.05 -10.52
N ILE A 131 -7.07 0.25 -10.72
CA ILE A 131 -8.44 0.60 -10.31
C ILE A 131 -8.49 0.86 -8.79
N MET A 132 -7.84 -0.02 -8.02
CA MET A 132 -7.78 0.12 -6.58
C MET A 132 -7.02 1.38 -6.14
N TRP A 133 -5.88 1.67 -6.76
CA TRP A 133 -5.11 2.89 -6.51
C TRP A 133 -5.94 4.14 -6.83
N PHE A 134 -6.69 4.12 -7.93
CA PHE A 134 -7.59 5.20 -8.29
C PHE A 134 -8.64 5.45 -7.20
N ASN A 135 -9.27 4.38 -6.70
CA ASN A 135 -10.20 4.48 -5.58
C ASN A 135 -9.55 5.11 -4.34
N VAL A 136 -8.29 4.78 -4.03
CA VAL A 136 -7.56 5.39 -2.89
C VAL A 136 -7.37 6.89 -3.07
N TRP A 137 -6.86 7.32 -4.23
CA TRP A 137 -6.44 8.72 -4.44
C TRP A 137 -7.57 9.66 -4.83
N PHE A 138 -8.57 9.17 -5.55
CA PHE A 138 -9.62 10.01 -6.14
C PHE A 138 -11.00 9.83 -5.50
N ILE A 139 -11.22 8.78 -4.69
CA ILE A 139 -12.49 8.57 -3.98
C ILE A 139 -12.29 8.64 -2.47
N ILE A 140 -11.43 7.77 -1.92
CA ILE A 140 -11.23 7.63 -0.47
C ILE A 140 -10.55 8.89 0.08
N TRP A 141 -9.42 9.30 -0.48
CA TRP A 141 -8.66 10.43 0.06
C TRP A 141 -9.43 11.77 0.03
N PRO A 142 -10.12 12.16 -1.07
CA PRO A 142 -10.93 13.39 -1.07
C PRO A 142 -12.06 13.37 -0.05
N ALA A 143 -12.73 12.22 0.13
CA ALA A 143 -13.74 12.05 1.17
C ALA A 143 -13.13 12.18 2.57
N GLN A 144 -12.00 11.51 2.82
CA GLN A 144 -11.30 11.54 4.10
C GLN A 144 -10.84 12.95 4.49
N LYS A 145 -10.40 13.79 3.55
CA LYS A 145 -10.07 15.20 3.83
C LYS A 145 -11.24 15.96 4.46
N LYS A 146 -12.47 15.76 3.96
CA LYS A 146 -13.67 16.41 4.49
C LYS A 146 -14.14 15.77 5.79
N ILE A 147 -14.14 14.45 5.89
CA ILE A 147 -14.56 13.69 7.09
C ILE A 147 -13.67 14.06 8.28
N LEU A 148 -12.35 14.12 8.06
CA LEU A 148 -11.36 14.46 9.07
C LEU A 148 -11.24 15.97 9.32
N GLY A 149 -12.03 16.81 8.66
CA GLY A 149 -11.95 18.27 8.82
C GLY A 149 -10.60 18.87 8.41
N ILE A 150 -9.86 18.22 7.52
CA ILE A 150 -8.67 18.80 6.86
C ILE A 150 -9.11 19.91 5.90
N VAL A 151 -10.28 19.73 5.29
CA VAL A 151 -11.00 20.77 4.55
C VAL A 151 -12.23 21.14 5.37
N GLU A 152 -12.39 22.44 5.63
CA GLU A 152 -13.49 22.99 6.41
C GLU A 152 -14.80 23.02 5.60
N GLY A 153 -15.93 23.23 6.31
CA GLY A 153 -17.23 23.49 5.68
C GLY A 153 -18.11 22.27 5.40
N ALA A 154 -17.66 21.05 5.70
CA ALA A 154 -18.49 19.84 5.51
C ALA A 154 -19.52 19.68 6.65
N THR A 155 -20.80 19.60 6.29
CA THR A 155 -21.90 19.35 7.24
C THR A 155 -21.86 17.93 7.80
N ALA A 156 -22.60 17.66 8.89
CA ALA A 156 -22.68 16.31 9.45
C ALA A 156 -23.23 15.28 8.44
N ASP A 157 -24.28 15.64 7.70
CA ASP A 157 -24.88 14.79 6.68
C ASP A 157 -23.94 14.53 5.50
N GLU A 158 -23.17 15.55 5.08
CA GLU A 158 -22.16 15.39 4.03
C GLU A 158 -21.06 14.43 4.49
N LYS A 159 -20.56 14.56 5.73
CA LYS A 159 -19.56 13.65 6.29
C LYS A 159 -20.07 12.22 6.34
N LEU A 160 -21.34 12.01 6.70
CA LEU A 160 -21.97 10.68 6.70
C LEU A 160 -22.03 10.09 5.28
N ALA A 161 -22.49 10.85 4.30
CA ALA A 161 -22.57 10.40 2.91
C ALA A 161 -21.18 10.07 2.33
N LEU A 162 -20.19 10.93 2.59
CA LEU A 162 -18.80 10.71 2.18
C LEU A 162 -18.20 9.48 2.87
N GLY A 163 -18.51 9.25 4.14
CA GLY A 163 -18.09 8.05 4.88
C GLY A 163 -18.59 6.77 4.21
N LYS A 164 -19.88 6.73 3.84
CA LYS A 164 -20.46 5.60 3.11
C LYS A 164 -19.78 5.38 1.75
N ARG A 165 -19.55 6.47 0.99
CA ARG A 165 -18.86 6.40 -0.31
C ARG A 165 -17.43 5.87 -0.19
N ALA A 166 -16.66 6.38 0.77
CA ALA A 166 -15.30 5.91 1.03
C ALA A 166 -15.27 4.44 1.46
N LEU A 167 -16.24 4.00 2.28
CA LEU A 167 -16.35 2.63 2.72
C LEU A 167 -16.66 1.67 1.55
N ILE A 168 -17.58 2.04 0.66
CA ILE A 168 -17.88 1.24 -0.54
C ILE A 168 -16.61 1.09 -1.39
N ALA A 169 -15.88 2.17 -1.67
CA ALA A 169 -14.63 2.12 -2.42
C ALA A 169 -13.57 1.23 -1.73
N SER A 170 -13.47 1.30 -0.39
CA SER A 170 -12.56 0.44 0.39
C SER A 170 -12.93 -1.05 0.29
N ARG A 171 -14.23 -1.38 0.31
CA ARG A 171 -14.73 -2.75 0.14
C ARG A 171 -14.53 -3.26 -1.29
N THR A 172 -14.76 -2.42 -2.29
CA THR A 172 -14.41 -2.73 -3.69
C THR A 172 -12.92 -3.04 -3.80
N ASN A 173 -12.06 -2.25 -3.17
CA ASN A 173 -10.63 -2.55 -3.14
C ASN A 173 -10.32 -3.89 -2.46
N THR A 174 -11.02 -4.21 -1.37
CA THR A 174 -10.84 -5.50 -0.69
C THR A 174 -11.22 -6.67 -1.62
N ILE A 175 -12.37 -6.58 -2.29
CA ILE A 175 -12.83 -7.58 -3.26
C ILE A 175 -11.80 -7.76 -4.39
N LEU A 176 -11.34 -6.66 -4.99
CA LEU A 176 -10.37 -6.71 -6.09
C LEU A 176 -8.97 -7.15 -5.65
N SER A 177 -8.58 -6.86 -4.40
CA SER A 177 -7.25 -7.21 -3.89
C SER A 177 -7.02 -8.72 -3.85
N ILE A 178 -8.06 -9.51 -3.60
CA ILE A 178 -7.98 -10.97 -3.46
C ILE A 178 -7.55 -11.62 -4.79
N PRO A 179 -8.28 -11.48 -5.91
CA PRO A 179 -7.85 -12.01 -7.19
C PRO A 179 -6.60 -11.29 -7.71
N MET A 180 -6.41 -10.00 -7.39
CA MET A 180 -5.17 -9.30 -7.76
C MET A 180 -3.93 -9.98 -7.16
N LEU A 181 -3.93 -10.26 -5.85
CA LEU A 181 -2.80 -10.94 -5.19
C LEU A 181 -2.56 -12.35 -5.76
N LEU A 182 -3.64 -13.09 -6.02
CA LEU A 182 -3.55 -14.39 -6.68
C LEU A 182 -2.87 -14.28 -8.04
N LEU A 183 -3.22 -13.27 -8.84
CA LEU A 183 -2.64 -13.03 -10.16
C LEU A 183 -1.18 -12.54 -10.10
N MET A 184 -0.82 -11.78 -9.06
CA MET A 184 0.58 -11.42 -8.82
C MET A 184 1.42 -12.67 -8.52
N ALA A 185 0.93 -13.57 -7.66
CA ALA A 185 1.60 -14.83 -7.36
C ALA A 185 1.68 -15.76 -8.59
N SER A 186 0.57 -15.89 -9.33
CA SER A 186 0.50 -16.75 -10.51
C SER A 186 1.50 -16.32 -11.59
N SER A 187 1.67 -15.01 -11.80
CA SER A 187 2.63 -14.47 -12.78
C SER A 187 4.09 -14.92 -12.56
N ALA A 188 4.47 -15.23 -11.31
CA ALA A 188 5.82 -15.62 -10.94
C ALA A 188 5.99 -17.12 -10.67
N HIS A 189 4.91 -17.83 -10.31
CA HIS A 189 5.00 -19.20 -9.78
C HIS A 189 4.18 -20.24 -10.56
N PHE A 190 3.02 -19.87 -11.08
CA PHE A 190 2.09 -20.79 -11.76
C PHE A 190 1.15 -19.97 -12.64
N ARG A 191 1.30 -19.97 -13.97
CA ARG A 191 0.54 -19.05 -14.83
C ARG A 191 -0.84 -19.60 -15.16
N PHE A 192 -1.88 -18.80 -14.92
CA PHE A 192 -3.25 -19.14 -15.34
C PHE A 192 -3.51 -18.78 -16.81
N PHE A 193 -2.88 -17.73 -17.32
CA PHE A 193 -3.18 -17.14 -18.63
C PHE A 193 -1.96 -16.97 -19.55
N GLY A 194 -0.93 -17.82 -19.41
CA GLY A 194 0.23 -17.91 -20.31
C GLY A 194 1.44 -17.05 -19.94
#